data_AF-A0A522E2Q3-F1
#
_entry.id   AF-A0A522E2Q3-F1
#
_cell.length_a   1.000
_cell.length_b   1.000
_cell.length_c   1.000
_cell.angle_alpha   90.00
_cell.angle_beta   90.00
_cell.angle_gamma   90.00
#
_symmetry.space_group_name_H-M   'P 1'
#
loop_
_entity.id
_entity.type
_entity.pdbx_description
1 polymer ?
#
loop_
_entity_poly.entity_id
_entity_poly.type
_entity_poly.pdbx_seq_one_letter_code
_entity_poly.pdbx_strand_id
1 'polypeptide(L)' 'MVIHGNLLQGVKFIDYKDAELLKKFLNPHGRIISRKRTGVSAKDQTLVAQAVKRARFLGLLPYVSR' A
#
# COMPACT_ATOMS: atom_id res chain seq x y z
N MET A 1 5.73 6.88 14.40
CA MET A 1 5.20 5.50 14.30
C MET A 1 5.97 4.71 13.26
N VAL A 2 6.98 3.95 13.69
CA VAL A 2 7.61 2.90 12.86
C VAL A 2 6.87 1.61 13.20
N ILE A 3 6.17 1.04 12.21
CA ILE A 3 5.39 -0.18 12.38
C ILE A 3 6.39 -1.34 12.29
N HIS A 4 6.59 -2.09 13.36
CA HIS A 4 7.59 -3.17 13.44
C HIS A 4 7.02 -4.53 12.99
N GLY A 5 6.06 -4.55 12.05
CA GLY A 5 5.38 -5.77 11.61
C GLY A 5 5.08 -5.78 10.11
N ASN A 6 5.07 -6.98 9.51
CA ASN A 6 4.72 -7.18 8.11
C ASN A 6 3.22 -6.92 7.89
N LEU A 7 2.89 -5.85 7.15
CA LEU A 7 1.52 -5.42 6.86
C LEU A 7 0.67 -6.40 6.02
N LEU A 8 1.30 -7.42 5.43
CA LEU A 8 0.64 -8.44 4.59
C LEU A 8 0.51 -9.80 5.28
N GLN A 9 0.73 -9.88 6.59
CA GLN A 9 0.57 -11.14 7.31
C GLN A 9 -0.86 -11.68 7.14
N GLY A 10 -0.99 -12.89 6.55
CA GLY A 10 -2.28 -13.52 6.27
C GLY A 10 -2.97 -13.10 4.96
N VAL A 11 -2.39 -12.17 4.20
CA VAL A 11 -2.93 -11.74 2.90
C VAL A 11 -2.43 -12.68 1.81
N LYS A 12 -3.35 -13.38 1.14
CA LYS A 12 -3.02 -14.30 0.03
C LYS A 12 -2.89 -13.62 -1.32
N PHE A 13 -3.62 -12.51 -1.53
CA PHE A 13 -3.68 -11.81 -2.81
C PHE A 13 -3.82 -10.30 -2.62
N ILE A 14 -3.14 -9.52 -3.47
CA ILE A 14 -3.15 -8.05 -3.43
C ILE A 14 -3.89 -7.56 -4.68
N ASP A 15 -5.16 -7.18 -4.51
CA ASP A 15 -5.98 -6.59 -5.57
C ASP A 15 -5.95 -5.05 -5.48
N TYR A 16 -6.03 -4.38 -6.62
CA TYR A 16 -6.20 -2.92 -6.68
C TYR A 16 -7.57 -2.46 -6.18
N LYS A 17 -8.55 -3.37 -6.15
CA LYS A 17 -9.92 -3.10 -5.68
C LYS A 17 -10.02 -2.98 -4.15
N ASP A 18 -9.07 -3.57 -3.42
CA ASP A 18 -9.06 -3.54 -1.95
C ASP A 18 -8.43 -2.24 -1.42
N ALA A 19 -9.18 -1.14 -1.56
CA ALA A 19 -8.71 0.20 -1.20
C ALA A 19 -8.36 0.31 0.30
N GLU A 20 -9.07 -0.40 1.17
CA GLU A 20 -8.82 -0.38 2.62
C GLU A 20 -7.47 -1.01 2.96
N LEU A 21 -7.15 -2.16 2.35
CA LEU A 21 -5.83 -2.78 2.50
C LEU A 21 -4.73 -1.85 1.97
N LEU A 22 -4.91 -1.32 0.76
CA LEU A 22 -3.90 -0.48 0.10
C LEU A 22 -3.67 0.85 0.81
N LYS A 23 -4.68 1.41 1.48
CA LYS A 23 -4.56 2.63 2.28
C LYS A 23 -3.56 2.48 3.43
N LYS A 24 -3.39 1.27 3.98
CA LYS A 24 -2.37 0.97 5.02
C LYS A 24 -0.94 1.16 4.53
N PHE A 25 -0.72 1.15 3.21
CA PHE A 25 0.58 1.38 2.57
C PHE A 25 0.80 2.84 2.17
N LEU A 26 -0.13 3.73 2.49
CA LEU A 26 -0.02 5.16 2.23
C LEU A 26 0.27 5.93 3.52
N ASN A 27 1.08 6.97 3.42
CA ASN A 27 1.21 7.96 4.49
C ASN A 27 0.00 8.92 4.48
N PRO A 28 -0.15 9.79 5.50
CA PRO A 28 -1.26 10.74 5.55
C PRO A 28 -1.35 11.66 4.31
N HIS A 29 -0.22 11.94 3.65
CA HIS A 29 -0.18 12.74 2.42
C HIS A 29 -0.52 11.94 1.14
N GLY A 30 -0.92 10.67 1.28
CA GLY A 30 -1.27 9.80 0.16
C GLY A 30 -0.07 9.21 -0.58
N ARG A 31 1.18 9.38 -0.11
CA ARG A 31 2.39 8.79 -0.73
C ARG A 31 2.60 7.36 -0.25
N ILE A 32 3.12 6.49 -1.13
CA ILE A 32 3.45 5.10 -0.77
C ILE A 32 4.58 5.08 0.26
N ILE A 33 4.36 4.38 1.37
CA ILE A 33 5.34 4.21 2.45
C ILE A 33 6.46 3.27 1.97
N SER A 34 7.70 3.54 2.39
CA SER A 34 8.85 2.74 2.03
C SER A 34 8.79 1.33 2.63
N ARG A 35 9.40 0.36 1.94
CA ARG A 35 9.49 -1.05 2.38
C ARG A 35 10.02 -1.19 3.81
N LYS A 36 11.01 -0.37 4.20
CA LYS A 36 11.62 -0.38 5.54
C LYS A 36 10.59 -0.17 6.65
N ARG A 37 9.51 0.56 6.36
CA ARG A 37 8.44 0.87 7.30
C ARG A 37 7.26 -0.10 7.24
N THR A 38 7.11 -0.86 6.15
CA THR A 38 6.00 -1.78 5.92
C THR A 38 6.35 -3.22 6.30
N GLY A 39 7.64 -3.55 6.38
CA GLY A 39 8.14 -4.88 6.77
C GLY A 39 7.90 -5.98 5.71
N VAL A 40 7.40 -5.64 4.52
CA VAL A 40 7.08 -6.61 3.45
C VAL A 40 8.32 -7.00 2.63
N SER A 41 8.20 -8.09 1.85
CA SER A 41 9.25 -8.48 0.92
C SER A 41 9.39 -7.49 -0.25
N ALA A 42 10.51 -7.52 -0.98
CA ALA A 42 10.68 -6.65 -2.15
C ALA A 42 9.66 -6.96 -3.27
N LYS A 43 9.28 -8.23 -3.41
CA LYS A 43 8.27 -8.69 -4.38
C LYS A 43 6.92 -8.10 -4.02
N ASP A 44 6.50 -8.25 -2.77
CA ASP A 44 5.21 -7.75 -2.31
C ASP A 44 5.12 -6.22 -2.38
N GLN A 45 6.20 -5.51 -2.03
CA GLN A 45 6.26 -4.06 -2.17
C GLN A 45 6.00 -3.62 -3.62
N THR A 46 6.53 -4.36 -4.59
CA THR A 46 6.33 -4.08 -6.02
C THR A 46 4.88 -4.33 -6.42
N LEU A 47 4.28 -5.43 -5.96
CA LEU A 47 2.88 -5.76 -6.21
C LEU A 47 1.93 -4.72 -5.60
N VAL A 48 2.15 -4.34 -4.34
CA VAL A 48 1.41 -3.26 -3.66
C VAL A 48 1.53 -1.96 -4.45
N ALA A 49 2.73 -1.58 -4.88
CA ALA A 49 2.93 -0.35 -5.63
C ALA A 49 2.16 -0.34 -6.97
N GLN A 50 2.10 -1.47 -7.67
CA GLN A 50 1.29 -1.60 -8.89
C GLN A 50 -0.21 -1.51 -8.58
N ALA A 51 -0.68 -2.21 -7.54
CA ALA A 51 -2.07 -2.17 -7.10
C ALA A 51 -2.50 -0.75 -6.70
N VAL A 52 -1.70 -0.04 -5.91
CA VAL A 52 -1.93 1.38 -5.54
C VAL A 52 -2.02 2.26 -6.78
N LYS A 53 -1.13 2.10 -7.77
CA LYS A 53 -1.16 2.91 -8.99
C LYS A 53 -2.46 2.68 -9.80
N ARG A 54 -2.91 1.43 -9.91
CA ARG A 54 -4.19 1.09 -10.56
C ARG A 54 -5.39 1.65 -9.77
N ALA A 55 -5.39 1.50 -8.45
CA ALA A 55 -6.43 2.03 -7.58
C ALA A 55 -6.54 3.57 -7.69
N ARG A 56 -5.41 4.27 -7.80
CA ARG A 56 -5.38 5.72 -8.04
C ARG A 56 -5.96 6.13 -9.38
N PHE A 57 -5.63 5.39 -10.44
CA PHE A 57 -6.18 5.65 -11.77
C PHE A 57 -7.71 5.51 -11.80
N LEU A 58 -8.24 4.57 -11.02
CA LEU A 58 -9.68 4.34 -10.88
C LEU A 58 -10.38 5.23 -9.83
N GLY A 59 -9.64 6.14 -9.18
CA GLY A 59 -10.20 7.05 -8.17
C GLY A 59 -10.45 6.42 -6.79
N LEU A 60 -10.01 5.18 -6.55
CA LEU A 60 -10.16 4.50 -5.26
C LEU A 60 -9.20 5.02 -4.18
N LEU A 61 -8.05 5.58 -4.60
CA LEU A 61 -7.04 6.16 -3.72
C LEU A 61 -6.57 7.51 -4.25
N PRO A 62 -6.22 8.47 -3.39
CA PRO A 62 -5.70 9.76 -3.83
C PRO A 62 -4.23 9.66 -4.29
N TYR A 63 -3.85 10.55 -5.21
CA TYR A 63 -2.44 10.80 -5.55
C TYR A 63 -1.74 11.63 -4.46
N VAL A 64 -2.46 12.61 -3.93
CA VAL A 64 -2.03 13.52 -2.86
C VAL A 64 -3.23 13.75 -1.94
N SER A 65 -2.99 13.68 -0.64
CA SER A 65 -3.97 14.10 0.39
C SER A 65 -3.43 15.32 1.12
N ARG A 66 -4.31 16.27 1.45
CA ARG A 66 -3.99 17.41 2.32
C ARG A 66 -3.82 16.94 3.76
#